data_AF-A0A941PF57-F1
#
_entry.id   AF-A0A941PF57-F1
#
_cell.length_a   1.000
_cell.length_b   1.000
_cell.length_c   1.000
_cell.angle_alpha   90.00
_cell.angle_beta   90.00
_cell.angle_gamma   90.00
#
_symmetry.space_group_name_H-M   'P 1'
#
loop_
_entity.id
_entity.type
_entity.pdbx_description
1 polymer ?
#
loop_
_entity_poly.entity_id
_entity_poly.type
_entity_poly.pdbx_seq_one_letter_code
_entity_poly.pdbx_strand_id
1 'polypeptide(L)'
;MKKKPLTNQAGEVRELTRAAIKKMRHAHEVLPEHLLTILPRKVGQRGPQKSPVKILTTIRYSPEVLEYFKETGSGWQKRIDEALKE
;
A
#
# COMPACT_ATOMS: atom_id res chain seq x y z
N MET A 1 -22.80 31.05 17.15
CA MET A 1 -23.82 30.10 16.63
C MET A 1 -23.22 28.69 16.61
N LYS A 2 -23.87 27.71 17.26
CA LYS A 2 -23.38 26.31 17.29
C LYS A 2 -23.47 25.71 15.89
N LYS A 3 -22.37 25.13 15.39
CA LYS A 3 -22.36 24.44 14.08
C LYS A 3 -23.25 23.20 14.19
N LYS A 4 -24.13 22.98 13.19
CA LYS A 4 -24.91 21.73 13.11
C LYS A 4 -23.92 20.54 13.10
N PRO A 5 -24.21 19.46 13.84
CA PRO A 5 -23.37 18.27 13.83
C PRO A 5 -23.27 17.68 12.42
N LEU A 6 -22.18 16.96 12.15
CA LEU A 6 -21.93 16.34 10.84
C LEU A 6 -22.95 15.23 10.53
N THR A 7 -23.43 14.56 11.58
CA THR A 7 -24.33 13.41 11.50
C THR A 7 -25.65 13.71 12.21
N ASN A 8 -26.78 13.22 11.69
CA ASN A 8 -28.08 13.28 12.35
C ASN A 8 -28.30 12.11 13.35
N GLN A 9 -29.43 12.09 14.06
CA GLN A 9 -29.76 11.00 15.01
C GLN A 9 -29.92 9.62 14.34
N ALA A 10 -30.23 9.60 13.04
CA ALA A 10 -30.32 8.37 12.25
C ALA A 10 -28.97 7.86 11.71
N GLY A 11 -27.87 8.57 11.99
CA GLY A 11 -26.53 8.19 11.53
C GLY A 11 -26.17 8.69 10.13
N GLU A 12 -27.03 9.47 9.47
CA GLU A 12 -26.76 9.99 8.13
C GLU A 12 -25.88 11.24 8.18
N VAL A 13 -24.93 11.29 7.25
CA VAL A 13 -23.98 12.40 7.10
C VAL A 13 -24.61 13.52 6.28
N ARG A 14 -24.49 14.76 6.76
CA ARG A 14 -25.01 15.94 6.05
C ARG A 14 -24.29 16.15 4.71
N GLU A 15 -25.06 16.57 3.71
CA GLU A 15 -24.59 17.04 2.42
C GLU A 15 -23.44 18.06 2.49
N LEU A 16 -22.43 17.84 1.64
CA LEU A 16 -21.25 18.71 1.55
C LEU A 16 -21.59 19.96 0.72
N THR A 17 -22.04 21.02 1.40
CA THR A 17 -22.41 22.27 0.73
C THR A 17 -21.20 23.08 0.26
N ARG A 18 -21.37 23.90 -0.80
CA ARG A 18 -20.32 24.82 -1.32
C ARG A 18 -19.72 25.72 -0.23
N ALA A 19 -20.55 26.18 0.71
CA ALA A 19 -20.11 26.98 1.84
C ALA A 19 -19.22 26.21 2.83
N ALA A 20 -19.35 24.88 2.91
CA ALA A 20 -18.47 24.02 3.70
C ALA A 20 -17.12 23.80 2.98
N ILE A 21 -17.15 23.60 1.66
CA ILE A 21 -15.93 23.47 0.83
C ILE A 21 -15.07 24.72 0.95
N LYS A 22 -15.67 25.92 0.87
CA LYS A 22 -14.95 27.20 1.00
C LYS A 22 -14.22 27.38 2.35
N LYS A 23 -14.57 26.59 3.38
CA LYS A 23 -13.94 26.63 4.71
C LYS A 23 -12.86 25.57 4.91
N MET A 24 -12.67 24.66 3.95
CA MET A 24 -11.60 23.67 4.00
C MET A 24 -10.25 24.39 3.83
N ARG A 25 -9.26 23.97 4.62
CA ARG A 25 -7.91 24.54 4.66
C ARG A 25 -6.88 23.41 4.56
N HIS A 26 -5.63 23.75 4.30
CA HIS A 26 -4.57 22.77 4.21
C HIS A 26 -4.39 22.04 5.55
N ALA A 27 -4.06 20.74 5.49
CA ALA A 27 -3.91 19.89 6.66
C ALA A 27 -2.95 20.47 7.72
N HIS A 28 -1.84 21.08 7.28
CA HIS A 28 -0.85 21.70 8.15
C HIS A 28 -1.37 22.93 8.92
N GLU A 29 -2.46 23.57 8.46
CA GLU A 29 -3.06 24.73 9.13
C GLU A 29 -4.10 24.36 10.19
N VAL A 30 -4.60 23.11 10.16
CA VAL A 30 -5.79 22.71 10.94
C VAL A 30 -5.59 21.48 11.81
N LEU A 31 -4.61 20.64 11.50
CA LEU A 31 -4.34 19.42 12.28
C LEU A 31 -3.29 19.69 13.36
N PRO A 32 -3.44 19.06 14.54
CA PRO A 32 -2.39 18.99 15.55
C PRO A 32 -1.09 18.39 15.01
N GLU A 33 0.05 18.86 15.54
CA GLU A 33 1.39 18.51 15.06
C GLU A 33 1.67 17.00 15.04
N HIS A 34 1.23 16.26 16.06
CA HIS A 34 1.41 14.80 16.13
C HIS A 34 0.68 14.06 15.00
N LEU A 35 -0.44 14.58 14.48
CA LEU A 35 -1.14 13.97 13.34
C LEU A 35 -0.43 14.28 12.03
N LEU A 36 0.19 15.45 11.91
CA LEU A 36 0.99 15.82 10.74
C LEU A 36 2.22 14.94 10.55
N THR A 37 2.72 14.32 11.63
CA THR A 37 3.84 13.36 11.57
C THR A 37 3.38 11.96 11.14
N ILE A 38 2.15 11.56 11.49
CA ILE A 38 1.62 10.21 11.23
C ILE A 38 0.96 10.09 9.86
N LEU A 39 0.27 11.15 9.41
CA LEU A 39 -0.57 11.13 8.21
C LEU A 39 0.16 11.20 6.85
N PRO A 40 1.40 11.68 6.68
CA PRO A 40 1.96 11.85 5.35
C PRO A 40 2.48 10.52 4.83
N ARG A 41 1.57 9.67 4.34
CA ARG A 41 1.89 8.78 3.23
C ARG A 41 1.76 9.60 1.95
N LYS A 42 2.80 9.66 1.14
CA LYS A 42 2.71 10.33 -0.16
C LYS A 42 1.61 9.67 -0.99
N VAL A 43 0.88 10.46 -1.77
CA VAL A 43 -0.08 9.91 -2.75
C VAL A 43 0.69 8.93 -3.65
N GLY A 44 0.23 7.67 -3.69
CA GLY A 44 0.91 6.58 -4.42
C GLY A 44 1.95 5.78 -3.62
N GLN A 45 2.19 6.11 -2.34
CA GLN A 45 3.09 5.33 -1.50
C GLN A 45 2.43 4.02 -1.05
N ARG A 46 2.98 2.90 -1.51
CA ARG A 46 2.59 1.56 -1.05
C ARG A 46 2.89 1.42 0.44
N GLY A 47 1.99 0.76 1.17
CA GLY A 47 2.24 0.38 2.56
C GLY A 47 3.41 -0.59 2.71
N PRO A 48 3.91 -0.81 3.95
CA PRO A 48 4.98 -1.77 4.20
C PRO A 48 4.60 -3.16 3.65
N GLN A 49 5.57 -3.84 3.05
CA GLN A 49 5.38 -5.19 2.50
C GLN A 49 5.06 -6.16 3.65
N LYS A 50 3.89 -6.80 3.60
CA LYS A 50 3.42 -7.73 4.65
C LYS A 50 3.93 -9.16 4.50
N SER A 51 4.39 -9.56 3.31
CA SER A 51 4.88 -10.93 3.05
C SER A 51 6.39 -11.05 3.30
N PRO A 52 6.89 -12.24 3.66
CA PRO A 52 8.32 -12.50 3.71
C PRO A 52 8.98 -12.12 2.38
N VAL A 53 10.11 -11.41 2.44
CA VAL A 53 10.88 -11.01 1.27
C VAL A 53 11.72 -12.22 0.84
N LYS A 54 11.77 -12.50 -0.47
CA LYS A 54 12.70 -13.51 -1.01
C LYS A 54 14.13 -13.14 -0.61
N ILE A 55 14.86 -14.06 -0.02
CA ILE A 55 16.26 -13.85 0.35
C ILE A 55 17.11 -14.06 -0.90
N LEU A 56 17.93 -13.08 -1.26
CA LEU A 56 18.91 -13.24 -2.34
C LEU A 56 20.05 -14.11 -1.82
N THR A 57 20.21 -15.30 -2.41
CA THR A 57 21.31 -16.22 -2.07
C THR A 57 21.90 -16.78 -3.36
N THR A 58 23.23 -16.87 -3.42
CA THR A 58 23.95 -17.45 -4.55
C THR A 58 24.07 -18.96 -4.36
N ILE A 59 23.33 -19.73 -5.15
CA ILE A 59 23.38 -21.20 -5.18
C ILE A 59 23.91 -21.64 -6.55
N ARG A 60 24.70 -22.72 -6.58
CA ARG A 60 25.17 -23.35 -7.82
C ARG A 60 24.29 -24.56 -8.13
N TYR A 61 23.78 -24.62 -9.34
CA TYR A 61 23.05 -25.77 -9.88
C TYR A 61 23.90 -26.48 -10.94
N SER A 62 23.59 -27.75 -11.22
CA SER A 62 24.18 -28.44 -12.36
C SER A 62 23.75 -27.78 -13.69
N PRO A 63 24.55 -27.92 -14.77
CA PRO A 63 24.19 -27.36 -16.08
C PRO A 63 22.84 -27.84 -16.60
N GLU A 64 22.57 -29.15 -16.47
CA GLU A 64 21.33 -29.80 -16.94
C GLU A 64 20.07 -29.20 -16.29
N VAL A 65 20.12 -28.91 -14.99
CA VAL A 65 18.99 -28.31 -14.27
C VAL A 65 18.74 -26.88 -14.77
N LEU A 66 19.80 -26.09 -14.98
CA LEU A 66 19.64 -24.74 -15.49
C LEU A 66 19.14 -24.71 -16.93
N GLU A 67 19.60 -25.63 -17.77
CA GLU A 67 19.19 -25.76 -19.16
C GLU A 67 17.70 -26.09 -19.24
N TYR A 68 17.27 -27.16 -18.56
CA TYR A 68 15.86 -27.57 -18.48
C TYR A 68 14.94 -26.41 -18.06
N PHE A 69 15.27 -25.72 -16.97
CA PHE A 69 14.44 -24.61 -16.52
C PHE A 69 14.50 -23.42 -17.49
N LYS A 70 15.66 -23.05 -18.04
CA LYS A 70 15.74 -21.92 -18.99
C LYS A 70 14.94 -22.15 -20.28
N GLU A 71 14.88 -23.39 -20.77
CA GLU A 71 14.08 -23.76 -21.94
C GLU A 71 12.58 -23.50 -21.76
N THR A 72 12.09 -23.54 -20.51
CA THR A 72 10.68 -23.18 -20.21
C THR A 72 10.37 -21.70 -20.42
N GLY A 73 11.37 -20.87 -20.74
CA GLY A 73 11.22 -19.47 -21.08
C GLY A 73 11.10 -18.53 -19.87
N SER A 74 10.42 -17.39 -20.07
CA SER A 74 10.27 -16.38 -19.02
C SER A 74 9.62 -16.97 -17.76
N GLY A 75 10.13 -16.59 -16.58
CA GLY A 75 9.65 -17.11 -15.30
C GLY A 75 10.30 -18.42 -14.83
N TRP A 76 11.35 -18.92 -15.49
CA TRP A 76 12.03 -20.15 -15.07
C TRP A 76 12.55 -20.13 -13.62
N GLN A 77 12.98 -18.95 -13.13
CA GLN A 77 13.40 -18.77 -11.73
C GLN A 77 12.24 -18.93 -10.73
N LYS A 78 10.99 -18.64 -11.15
CA LYS A 78 9.80 -18.90 -10.33
C LYS A 78 9.49 -20.40 -10.31
N ARG A 79 9.63 -21.07 -11.46
CA ARG A 79 9.39 -22.51 -11.58
C ARG A 79 10.40 -23.34 -10.78
N ILE A 80 11.68 -22.97 -10.77
CA ILE A 80 12.67 -23.64 -9.90
C ILE A 80 12.38 -23.40 -8.41
N ASP A 81 11.93 -22.20 -8.02
CA ASP A 81 11.50 -21.90 -6.64
C ASP A 81 10.25 -22.68 -6.22
N GLU A 82 9.35 -22.99 -7.16
CA GLU A 82 8.18 -23.85 -6.92
C GLU A 82 8.57 -25.32 -6.81
N ALA A 83 9.46 -25.81 -7.67
CA ALA A 83 9.95 -27.20 -7.63
C ALA A 83 10.75 -27.53 -6.35
N LEU A 84 11.44 -26.54 -5.77
CA LEU A 84 12.19 -26.72 -4.51
C LEU A 84 11.32 -26.65 -3.24
N LYS A 85 10.02 -26.32 -3.36
CA LYS A 85 9.08 -26.26 -2.22
C LYS A 85 8.35 -27.57 -1.94
N GLU A 86 8.37 -28.48 -2.91
CA GLU A 86 7.82 -29.84 -2.80
C GLU A 86 8.86 -30.79 -2.18
#